data_AF-R9JIB3-F1
#
_entry.id   AF-R9JIB3-F1
#
_cell.length_a   1.000
_cell.length_b   1.000
_cell.length_c   1.000
_cell.angle_alpha   90.00
_cell.angle_beta   90.00
_cell.angle_gamma   90.00
#
_symmetry.space_group_name_H-M   'P 1'
#
loop_
_entity.id
_entity.type
_entity.pdbx_description
1 polymer ?
#
loop_
_entity_poly.entity_id
_entity_poly.type
_entity_poly.pdbx_seq_one_letter_code
_entity_poly.pdbx_strand_id
1 'polypeptide(L)'
;MSDVWLKVSQFLGSLNGENINRESYVRTPEYVKALEAWKETEQEWEAFLETLSEGQREKAEEMKECLEDFASAQEKRAYIQGYADCVQVLYHMGILKENGELVLCMKNISAKHE
;
A
#
# COMPACT_ATOMS: atom_id res chain seq x y z
N MET A 1 -4.22 19.82 -0.64
CA MET A 1 -3.93 18.72 0.31
C MET A 1 -3.67 19.38 1.66
N SER A 2 -4.38 19.03 2.75
CA SER A 2 -4.21 19.77 4.02
C SER A 2 -2.93 19.36 4.75
N ASP A 3 -2.31 20.28 5.48
CA ASP A 3 -1.06 20.05 6.24
C ASP A 3 -1.16 18.89 7.24
N VAL A 4 -2.38 18.59 7.71
CA VAL A 4 -2.65 17.44 8.59
C VAL A 4 -2.41 16.13 7.85
N TRP A 5 -2.87 16.02 6.60
CA TRP A 5 -2.65 14.84 5.78
C TRP A 5 -1.17 14.65 5.43
N LEU A 6 -0.45 15.75 5.21
CA LEU A 6 0.99 15.72 5.00
C LEU A 6 1.71 15.19 6.25
N LYS A 7 1.37 15.69 7.45
CA LYS A 7 1.95 15.24 8.72
C LYS A 7 1.61 13.79 9.05
N VAL A 8 0.38 13.36 8.80
CA VAL A 8 -0.03 11.95 8.96
C VAL A 8 0.73 11.06 7.98
N SER A 9 0.90 11.49 6.72
CA SER A 9 1.69 10.75 5.73
C SER A 9 3.17 10.67 6.09
N GLN A 10 3.74 11.74 6.65
CA GLN A 10 5.12 11.78 7.13
C GLN A 10 5.29 10.87 8.35
N PHE A 11 4.38 10.92 9.31
CA PHE A 11 4.40 10.08 10.51
C PHE A 11 4.28 8.59 10.16
N LEU A 12 3.33 8.23 9.29
CA LEU A 12 3.18 6.85 8.80
C LEU A 12 4.37 6.43 7.93
N GLY A 13 4.94 7.34 7.14
CA GLY A 13 6.16 7.12 6.38
C GLY A 13 7.38 6.85 7.26
N SER A 14 7.54 7.57 8.38
CA SER A 14 8.57 7.33 9.38
C SER A 14 8.39 5.98 10.09
N LEU A 15 7.14 5.62 10.42
CA LEU A 15 6.83 4.28 10.97
C LEU A 15 7.12 3.14 9.97
N ASN A 16 7.00 3.40 8.67
CA ASN A 16 7.33 2.46 7.61
C ASN A 16 8.86 2.27 7.43
N GLY A 17 9.67 3.25 7.84
CA GLY A 17 11.12 3.24 7.67
C GLY A 17 11.93 2.79 8.90
N GLU A 18 11.43 2.99 10.12
CA GLU A 18 12.24 2.84 11.34
C GLU A 18 12.23 1.44 11.99
N ASN A 19 11.42 0.48 11.53
CA ASN A 19 11.46 -0.88 12.08
C ASN A 19 11.37 -1.98 11.02
N ILE A 20 12.47 -2.10 10.27
CA ILE A 20 12.74 -3.16 9.28
C ILE A 20 12.85 -4.55 9.95
N ASN A 21 12.81 -4.65 11.28
CA ASN A 21 12.86 -5.90 12.05
C ASN A 21 11.49 -6.41 12.53
N ARG A 22 10.36 -5.92 11.99
CA ARG A 22 9.06 -6.53 12.29
C ARG A 22 8.94 -7.90 11.62
N GLU A 23 9.09 -8.97 12.40
CA GLU A 23 8.75 -10.37 12.06
C GLU A 23 7.26 -10.60 11.69
N SER A 24 6.45 -9.55 11.49
CA SER A 24 4.98 -9.64 11.43
C SER A 24 4.38 -9.12 10.12
N TYR A 25 5.10 -9.26 9.00
CA TYR A 25 4.41 -9.13 7.71
C TYR A 25 3.35 -10.22 7.63
N VAL A 26 2.08 -9.83 7.60
CA VAL A 26 0.96 -10.78 7.51
C VAL A 26 0.99 -11.37 6.11
N ARG A 27 1.53 -12.59 6.01
CA ARG A 27 1.53 -13.36 4.78
C ARG A 27 0.26 -14.18 4.72
N THR A 28 -0.76 -13.65 4.06
CA THR A 28 -1.96 -14.45 3.79
C THR A 28 -1.62 -15.56 2.79
N PRO A 29 -2.34 -16.70 2.81
CA PRO A 29 -2.14 -17.76 1.83
C PRO A 29 -2.26 -17.25 0.38
N GLU A 30 -3.13 -16.27 0.13
CA GLU A 30 -3.32 -15.65 -1.18
C GLU A 30 -2.09 -14.85 -1.61
N TYR A 31 -1.50 -14.07 -0.70
CA TYR A 31 -0.26 -13.33 -0.97
C TYR A 31 0.90 -14.29 -1.27
N VAL A 32 1.06 -15.36 -0.48
CA VAL A 32 2.12 -16.35 -0.71
C VAL A 32 1.97 -17.01 -2.08
N LYS A 33 0.74 -17.42 -2.43
CA LYS A 33 0.44 -18.01 -3.74
C LYS A 33 0.73 -17.04 -4.89
N ALA A 34 0.34 -15.77 -4.75
CA ALA A 34 0.61 -14.75 -5.77
C ALA A 34 2.11 -14.48 -5.91
N LEU A 35 2.86 -14.46 -4.80
CA LEU A 35 4.31 -14.28 -4.79
C LEU A 35 5.05 -15.46 -5.46
N GLU A 36 4.60 -16.69 -5.22
CA GLU A 36 5.15 -17.88 -5.88
C GLU A 36 4.90 -17.84 -7.39
N ALA A 37 3.65 -17.56 -7.80
CA ALA A 37 3.31 -17.39 -9.22
C ALA A 37 4.12 -16.27 -9.88
N TRP A 38 4.31 -15.13 -9.20
CA TRP A 38 5.12 -14.04 -9.71
C TRP A 38 6.56 -14.46 -10.00
N LYS A 39 7.22 -15.15 -9.06
CA LYS A 39 8.61 -15.62 -9.21
C LYS A 39 8.80 -16.55 -10.41
N GLU A 40 7.82 -17.40 -10.69
CA GLU A 40 7.85 -18.26 -11.87
C GLU A 40 7.70 -17.43 -13.15
N THR A 41 6.71 -16.53 -13.19
CA THR A 41 6.46 -15.69 -14.37
C THR A 41 7.55 -14.64 -14.60
N GLU A 42 8.31 -14.25 -13.58
CA GLU A 42 9.41 -13.29 -13.71
C GLU A 42 10.55 -13.85 -14.57
N GLN A 43 10.84 -15.16 -14.46
CA GLN A 43 11.82 -15.81 -15.33
C GLN A 43 11.35 -15.89 -16.78
N GLU A 44 10.06 -16.18 -16.99
CA GLU A 44 9.45 -16.19 -18.32
C GLU A 44 9.43 -14.77 -18.93
N TRP A 45 9.20 -13.75 -18.10
CA TRP A 45 9.24 -12.35 -18.50
C TRP A 45 10.64 -11.93 -19.00
N GLU A 46 11.70 -12.26 -18.27
CA GLU A 46 13.08 -11.98 -18.70
C GLU A 46 13.39 -12.67 -20.04
N ALA A 47 13.02 -13.94 -20.18
CA ALA A 47 13.19 -14.66 -21.43
C ALA A 47 12.38 -14.04 -22.58
N PHE A 48 11.17 -13.55 -22.31
CA PHE A 48 10.33 -12.84 -23.28
C PHE A 48 10.97 -11.53 -23.73
N LEU A 49 11.54 -10.73 -22.82
CA LEU A 49 12.21 -9.46 -23.13
C LEU A 49 13.37 -9.64 -24.12
N GLU A 50 14.13 -10.74 -24.01
CA GLU A 50 15.23 -11.06 -24.92
C GLU A 50 14.76 -11.37 -26.36
N THR A 51 13.47 -11.68 -26.56
CA THR A 51 12.89 -11.91 -27.89
C THR A 51 12.39 -10.63 -28.56
N LEU A 52 12.29 -9.53 -27.82
CA LEU A 52 11.76 -8.26 -28.30
C LEU A 52 12.84 -7.41 -28.98
N SER A 53 12.41 -6.56 -29.92
CA SER A 53 13.25 -5.47 -30.40
C SER A 53 13.49 -4.43 -29.30
N GLU A 54 14.56 -3.64 -29.41
CA GLU A 54 14.97 -2.65 -28.40
C GLU A 54 13.83 -1.70 -27.98
N GLY A 55 13.10 -1.11 -28.94
CA GLY A 55 11.99 -0.20 -28.61
C GLY A 55 10.74 -0.91 -28.05
N GLN A 56 10.56 -2.21 -28.31
CA GLN A 56 9.50 -3.00 -27.68
C GLN A 56 9.88 -3.38 -26.25
N ARG A 57 11.15 -3.72 -26.02
CA ARG A 57 11.70 -4.03 -24.71
C ARG A 57 11.61 -2.82 -23.77
N GLU A 58 12.07 -1.66 -24.21
CA GLU A 58 12.00 -0.41 -23.43
C GLU A 58 10.57 -0.10 -22.99
N LYS A 59 9.60 -0.19 -23.91
CA LYS A 59 8.19 0.01 -23.60
C LYS A 59 7.62 -1.04 -22.64
N ALA A 60 8.04 -2.29 -22.77
CA ALA A 60 7.60 -3.37 -21.89
C ALA A 60 8.15 -3.18 -20.46
N GLU A 61 9.41 -2.76 -20.33
CA GLU A 61 10.04 -2.42 -19.06
C GLU A 61 9.36 -1.20 -18.40
N GLU A 62 9.08 -0.12 -19.15
CA GLU A 62 8.34 1.06 -18.65
C GLU A 62 6.95 0.68 -18.12
N MET A 63 6.23 -0.21 -18.82
CA MET A 63 4.93 -0.71 -18.37
C MET A 63 5.03 -1.56 -17.10
N LYS A 64 6.09 -2.37 -16.95
CA LYS A 64 6.33 -3.16 -15.73
C LYS A 64 6.63 -2.23 -14.55
N GLU A 65 7.50 -1.25 -14.73
CA GLU A 65 7.83 -0.25 -13.69
C GLU A 65 6.58 0.50 -13.23
N CYS A 66 5.74 0.99 -14.16
CA CYS A 66 4.47 1.63 -13.82
C CYS A 66 3.54 0.72 -13.00
N LEU A 67 3.51 -0.58 -13.31
CA LEU A 67 2.69 -1.55 -12.58
C LEU A 67 3.23 -1.79 -11.15
N GLU A 68 4.55 -1.91 -11.00
CA GLU A 68 5.21 -2.07 -9.70
C GLU A 68 5.00 -0.85 -8.80
N ASP A 69 5.13 0.35 -9.36
CA ASP A 69 4.85 1.62 -8.68
C ASP A 69 3.39 1.70 -8.22
N PHE A 70 2.46 1.31 -9.09
CA PHE A 70 1.05 1.28 -8.75
C PHE A 70 0.75 0.26 -7.65
N ALA A 71 1.34 -0.94 -7.71
CA ALA A 71 1.22 -1.95 -6.66
C ALA A 71 1.76 -1.45 -5.31
N SER A 72 2.92 -0.79 -5.30
CA SER A 72 3.49 -0.16 -4.10
C SER A 72 2.55 0.90 -3.51
N ALA A 73 1.94 1.74 -4.38
CA ALA A 73 0.98 2.75 -3.94
C ALA A 73 -0.31 2.12 -3.38
N GLN A 74 -0.78 1.01 -3.96
CA GLN A 74 -1.93 0.27 -3.44
C GLN A 74 -1.67 -0.33 -2.07
N GLU A 75 -0.50 -0.95 -1.86
CA GLU A 75 -0.12 -1.50 -0.56
C GLU A 75 -0.05 -0.41 0.51
N LYS A 76 0.59 0.73 0.22
CA LYS A 76 0.60 1.90 1.11
C LYS A 76 -0.80 2.40 1.42
N ARG A 77 -1.68 2.46 0.41
CA ARG A 77 -3.09 2.85 0.61
C ARG A 77 -3.81 1.88 1.53
N ALA A 78 -3.69 0.57 1.32
CA ALA A 78 -4.33 -0.46 2.13
C ALA A 78 -3.80 -0.43 3.58
N TYR A 79 -2.51 -0.23 3.76
CA TYR A 79 -1.89 -0.06 5.08
C TYR A 79 -2.48 1.12 5.85
N ILE A 80 -2.53 2.30 5.23
CA ILE A 80 -3.13 3.51 5.83
C ILE A 80 -4.62 3.27 6.13
N GLN A 81 -5.35 2.62 5.22
CA GLN A 81 -6.75 2.27 5.44
C GLN A 81 -6.92 1.34 6.65
N GLY A 82 -6.04 0.35 6.83
CA GLY A 82 -6.07 -0.53 8.00
C GLY A 82 -5.99 0.23 9.34
N TYR A 83 -5.18 1.28 9.42
CA TYR A 83 -5.15 2.16 10.61
C TYR A 83 -6.45 2.94 10.78
N ALA A 84 -6.97 3.49 9.68
CA ALA A 84 -8.23 4.23 9.69
C ALA A 84 -9.38 3.37 10.19
N ASP A 85 -9.46 2.12 9.70
CA ASP A 85 -10.46 1.13 10.11
C ASP A 85 -10.29 0.77 11.60
N CYS A 86 -9.06 0.58 12.08
CA CYS A 86 -8.80 0.33 13.50
C CYS A 86 -9.29 1.49 14.39
N VAL A 87 -9.03 2.75 14.01
CA VAL A 87 -9.52 3.92 14.74
C VAL A 87 -11.05 3.95 14.76
N GLN A 88 -11.70 3.65 13.63
CA GLN A 88 -13.17 3.56 13.57
C GLN A 88 -13.71 2.46 14.48
N VAL A 89 -13.12 1.26 14.47
CA VAL A 89 -13.54 0.15 15.36
C VAL A 89 -13.45 0.55 16.82
N LEU A 90 -12.31 1.12 17.25
CA LEU A 90 -12.09 1.51 18.64
C LEU A 90 -13.03 2.65 19.09
N TYR A 91 -13.37 3.58 18.19
CA TYR A 91 -14.37 4.61 18.46
C TYR A 91 -15.76 4.02 18.69
N HIS A 92 -16.23 3.15 17.80
CA HIS A 92 -17.56 2.55 17.92
C HIS A 92 -17.67 1.56 19.10
N MET A 93 -16.55 1.00 19.56
CA MET A 93 -16.48 0.24 20.81
C MET A 93 -16.52 1.11 22.07
N GLY A 94 -16.50 2.45 21.94
CA GLY A 94 -16.47 3.39 23.06
C GLY A 94 -15.13 3.44 23.80
N ILE A 95 -14.07 2.85 23.23
CA ILE A 95 -12.72 2.86 23.80
C ILE A 95 -12.07 4.23 23.59
N LEU A 96 -12.25 4.81 22.40
CA LEU A 96 -11.79 6.17 22.12
C LEU A 96 -12.85 7.18 22.53
N LYS A 97 -12.45 8.19 23.30
CA LYS A 97 -13.33 9.31 23.65
C LYS A 97 -13.45 10.26 22.48
N GLU A 98 -14.67 10.68 22.21
CA GLU A 98 -14.97 11.68 21.20
C GLU A 98 -14.21 12.99 21.48
N ASN A 99 -13.53 13.50 20.46
CA ASN A 99 -12.95 14.84 20.47
C ASN A 99 -12.99 15.40 19.04
N GLY A 100 -12.87 16.73 18.91
CA GLY A 100 -13.03 17.41 17.62
C GLY A 100 -12.06 16.94 16.54
N GLU A 101 -10.83 16.58 16.91
CA GLU A 101 -9.81 16.08 15.98
C GLU A 101 -10.13 14.66 15.48
N LEU A 102 -10.64 13.81 16.36
CA LEU A 102 -11.03 12.45 16.05
C LEU A 102 -12.27 12.42 15.14
N VAL A 103 -13.27 13.28 15.41
CA VAL A 103 -14.45 13.43 14.53
C VAL A 103 -14.04 13.93 13.15
N LEU A 104 -13.09 14.87 13.07
CA LEU A 104 -12.57 15.37 11.80
C LEU A 104 -11.78 14.29 11.04
N CYS A 105 -10.95 13.51 11.75
CA CYS A 105 -10.24 12.37 11.21
C CYS A 105 -11.22 11.35 10.59
N MET A 106 -12.25 10.95 11.35
CA MET A 106 -13.28 10.00 10.89
C MET A 106 -14.03 10.49 9.65
N LYS A 107 -14.44 11.77 9.60
CA LYS A 107 -15.12 12.35 8.42
C LYS A 107 -14.25 12.29 7.17
N ASN A 108 -12.95 12.59 7.30
CA ASN A 108 -12.05 12.58 6.16
C ASN A 108 -11.67 11.15 5.70
N ILE A 109 -11.81 10.15 6.58
CA ILE A 109 -11.70 8.72 6.21
C ILE A 109 -12.94 8.29 5.42
N SER A 110 -14.15 8.61 5.90
CA SER A 110 -15.41 8.22 5.25
C SER A 110 -15.63 8.88 3.88
N ALA A 111 -15.18 10.12 3.68
CA ALA A 111 -15.39 10.87 2.43
C ALA A 111 -14.50 10.41 1.24
N LYS A 112 -13.55 9.49 1.45
CA LYS A 112 -12.68 8.95 0.38
C LYS A 112 -13.20 7.66 -0.26
N HIS A 113 -14.41 7.23 0.11
CA HIS A 113 -15.06 6.01 -0.39
C HIS A 113 -16.17 6.27 -1.45
N GLU A 114 -16.41 7.53 -1.83
CA GLU A 114 -17.25 7.94 -2.97
C GLU A 114 -16.37 8.52 -4.09
#